data_AF-K3VEY9-F1
#
_entry.id   AF-K3VEY9-F1
#
_cell.length_a   1.000
_cell.length_b   1.000
_cell.length_c   1.000
_cell.angle_alpha   90.00
_cell.angle_beta   90.00
_cell.angle_gamma   90.00
#
_symmetry.space_group_name_H-M   'P 1'
#
loop_
_entity.id
_entity.type
_entity.pdbx_description
1 polymer ?
#
loop_
_entity_poly.entity_id
_entity_poly.type
_entity_poly.pdbx_seq_one_letter_code
_entity_poly.pdbx_strand_id
1 'polypeptide(L)'
;MKFYYLLSLYFASQAIAASPSLTSKGCVDPSGFESCQNDANKQTSSCISQTKKDDSQKELLACGCQDSVNNYNCYASYCWNRVWECEYQEYIIAYMQNCLTAKLPVPYFPAPKDAPDACSCNLGKINIAVNDAIQQAATCSNNANSGDAGANLQQMEGCSCCELSGTLSSLLKFYDQQ
;
A
#
# COMPACT_ATOMS: atom_id res chain seq x y z
N MET A 1 -47.39 22.03 19.50
CA MET A 1 -46.09 22.65 19.14
C MET A 1 -45.12 21.53 18.81
N LYS A 2 -44.69 21.46 17.55
CA LYS A 2 -43.65 20.54 17.04
C LYS A 2 -42.31 20.98 17.61
N PHE A 3 -41.50 20.06 18.14
CA PHE A 3 -40.04 20.13 17.99
C PHE A 3 -39.44 18.71 18.04
N TYR A 4 -38.48 18.52 17.14
CA TYR A 4 -37.95 17.29 16.59
C TYR A 4 -37.06 16.51 17.57
N TYR A 5 -37.14 15.18 17.55
CA TYR A 5 -35.98 14.32 17.78
C TYR A 5 -36.01 13.16 16.77
N LEU A 6 -35.57 13.45 15.55
CA LEU A 6 -35.10 12.44 14.61
C LEU A 6 -33.70 12.03 15.07
N LEU A 7 -33.63 10.96 15.87
CA LEU A 7 -32.38 10.21 16.08
C LEU A 7 -32.15 9.34 14.84
N SER A 8 -31.64 9.97 13.78
CA SER A 8 -31.09 9.25 12.63
C SER A 8 -29.77 8.61 13.05
N LEU A 9 -29.83 7.32 13.33
CA LEU A 9 -28.68 6.42 13.46
C LEU A 9 -27.94 6.40 12.11
N TYR A 10 -26.91 7.23 11.98
CA TYR A 10 -25.88 7.05 10.96
C TYR A 10 -25.07 5.82 11.38
N PHE A 11 -25.47 4.65 10.88
CA PHE A 11 -24.53 3.55 10.74
C PHE A 11 -23.51 3.99 9.70
N ALA A 12 -22.30 4.33 10.14
CA ALA A 12 -21.14 4.36 9.26
C ALA A 12 -20.96 2.91 8.77
N SER A 13 -21.48 2.62 7.59
CA SER A 13 -21.10 1.44 6.83
C SER A 13 -19.61 1.56 6.56
N GLN A 14 -18.81 0.88 7.39
CA GLN A 14 -17.41 0.64 7.08
C GLN A 14 -17.44 -0.26 5.84
N ALA A 15 -17.32 0.35 4.66
CA ALA A 15 -17.02 -0.40 3.47
C ALA A 15 -15.70 -1.11 3.78
N ILE A 16 -15.74 -2.43 3.88
CA ILE A 16 -14.53 -3.24 3.82
C ILE A 16 -13.97 -2.89 2.46
N ALA A 17 -12.92 -2.07 2.41
CA ALA A 17 -12.24 -1.77 1.16
C ALA A 17 -11.85 -3.13 0.57
N ALA A 18 -12.47 -3.51 -0.55
CA ALA A 18 -12.02 -4.68 -1.29
C ALA A 18 -10.55 -4.46 -1.58
N SER A 19 -9.71 -5.48 -1.38
CA SER A 19 -8.32 -5.42 -1.81
C SER A 19 -8.31 -4.98 -3.28
N PRO A 20 -7.55 -3.93 -3.65
CA PRO A 20 -7.52 -3.46 -5.02
C PRO A 20 -7.17 -4.63 -5.93
N SER A 21 -7.85 -4.74 -7.07
CA SER A 21 -7.67 -5.80 -8.05
C SER A 21 -7.35 -5.18 -9.40
N LEU A 22 -6.38 -5.74 -10.12
CA LEU A 22 -5.97 -5.26 -11.42
C LEU A 22 -6.87 -5.81 -12.54
N THR A 23 -7.41 -4.93 -13.37
CA THR A 23 -8.35 -5.27 -14.45
C THR A 23 -7.71 -5.20 -15.84
N SER A 24 -8.20 -6.04 -16.76
CA SER A 24 -7.69 -6.14 -18.13
C SER A 24 -8.17 -5.04 -19.07
N LYS A 25 -9.15 -4.24 -18.64
CA LYS A 25 -9.77 -3.22 -19.46
C LYS A 25 -8.74 -2.17 -19.87
N GLY A 26 -8.65 -1.87 -21.17
CA GLY A 26 -7.74 -0.83 -21.67
C GLY A 26 -6.26 -1.21 -21.67
N CYS A 27 -5.89 -2.42 -21.26
CA CYS A 27 -4.53 -2.93 -21.44
C CYS A 27 -4.19 -3.07 -22.93
N VAL A 28 -2.90 -2.96 -23.27
CA VAL A 28 -2.41 -3.23 -24.64
C VAL A 28 -2.71 -4.66 -25.06
N ASP A 29 -2.61 -5.62 -24.14
CA ASP A 29 -2.95 -7.02 -24.37
C ASP A 29 -3.84 -7.58 -23.23
N PRO A 30 -5.16 -7.36 -23.28
CA PRO A 30 -6.09 -7.82 -22.25
C PRO A 30 -6.07 -9.34 -22.07
N SER A 31 -5.99 -10.10 -23.16
CA SER A 31 -6.00 -11.56 -23.13
C SER A 31 -4.69 -12.13 -22.59
N GLY A 32 -3.54 -11.54 -22.95
CA GLY A 32 -2.26 -11.89 -22.37
C GLY A 32 -2.21 -11.61 -20.86
N PHE A 33 -2.78 -10.49 -20.43
CA PHE A 33 -2.91 -10.17 -19.01
C PHE A 33 -3.78 -11.18 -18.25
N GLU A 34 -4.98 -11.50 -18.76
CA GLU A 34 -5.89 -12.49 -18.14
C GLU A 34 -5.25 -13.89 -18.08
N SER A 35 -4.55 -14.30 -19.14
CA SER A 35 -3.79 -15.56 -19.13
C SER A 35 -2.70 -15.55 -18.06
N CYS A 36 -1.97 -14.44 -17.93
CA CYS A 36 -0.92 -14.30 -16.92
C CYS A 36 -1.49 -14.34 -15.49
N GLN A 37 -2.62 -13.66 -15.23
CA GLN A 37 -3.32 -13.75 -13.94
C GLN A 37 -3.80 -15.17 -13.63
N ASN A 38 -4.32 -15.88 -14.63
CA ASN A 38 -4.75 -17.27 -14.46
C ASN A 38 -3.57 -18.18 -14.07
N ASP A 39 -2.38 -17.95 -14.64
CA ASP A 39 -1.19 -18.71 -14.27
C ASP A 39 -0.67 -18.32 -12.89
N ALA A 40 -0.73 -17.03 -12.51
CA ALA A 40 -0.45 -16.59 -11.14
C ALA A 40 -1.38 -17.28 -10.12
N ASN A 41 -2.68 -17.31 -10.39
CA ASN A 41 -3.67 -17.98 -9.54
C ASN A 41 -3.39 -19.48 -9.38
N LYS A 42 -2.97 -20.17 -10.45
CA LYS A 42 -2.56 -21.58 -10.39
C LYS A 42 -1.30 -21.76 -9.53
N GLN A 43 -0.31 -20.88 -9.66
CA GLN A 43 0.90 -20.90 -8.84
C GLN A 43 0.58 -20.68 -7.36
N THR A 44 -0.28 -19.72 -7.06
CA THR A 44 -0.73 -19.41 -5.69
C THR A 44 -1.51 -20.59 -5.08
N SER A 45 -2.41 -21.19 -5.84
CA SER A 45 -3.13 -22.40 -5.42
C SER A 45 -2.18 -23.57 -5.13
N SER A 46 -1.16 -23.75 -5.99
CA SER A 46 -0.11 -24.74 -5.79
C SER A 46 0.71 -24.45 -4.53
N CYS A 47 1.11 -23.20 -4.33
CA CYS A 47 1.83 -22.74 -3.13
C CYS A 47 1.03 -23.08 -1.85
N ILE A 48 -0.22 -22.64 -1.76
CA ILE A 48 -1.12 -22.90 -0.63
C ILE A 48 -1.34 -24.40 -0.40
N SER A 49 -1.42 -25.20 -1.46
CA SER A 49 -1.57 -26.66 -1.31
C SER A 49 -0.36 -27.33 -0.64
N GLN A 50 0.82 -26.71 -0.77
CA GLN A 50 2.09 -27.20 -0.21
C GLN A 50 2.36 -26.72 1.21
N THR A 51 1.68 -25.66 1.69
CA THR A 51 1.85 -25.10 3.05
C THR A 51 1.24 -25.96 4.17
N LYS A 52 0.71 -27.15 3.83
CA LYS A 52 0.06 -28.09 4.77
C LYS A 52 1.01 -28.82 5.73
N LYS A 53 2.30 -28.49 5.76
CA LYS A 53 3.23 -29.21 6.65
C LYS A 53 3.16 -28.72 8.09
N ASP A 54 3.02 -27.41 8.34
CA ASP A 54 3.21 -26.86 9.69
C ASP A 54 2.13 -25.86 10.15
N ASP A 55 0.99 -25.73 9.44
CA ASP A 55 -0.12 -24.80 9.79
C ASP A 55 0.31 -23.33 9.96
N SER A 56 1.47 -22.97 9.39
CA SER A 56 2.06 -21.65 9.63
C SER A 56 1.33 -20.59 8.79
N GLN A 57 0.64 -19.67 9.47
CA GLN A 57 0.04 -18.49 8.85
C GLN A 57 1.07 -17.67 8.03
N LYS A 58 2.36 -17.83 8.34
CA LYS A 58 3.47 -17.20 7.63
C LYS A 58 3.65 -17.72 6.20
N GLU A 59 3.54 -19.03 5.98
CA GLU A 59 3.67 -19.60 4.64
C GLU A 59 2.50 -19.21 3.74
N LEU A 60 1.28 -19.21 4.28
CA LEU A 60 0.09 -18.72 3.57
C LEU A 60 0.23 -17.24 3.20
N LEU A 61 0.69 -16.41 4.14
CA LEU A 61 0.98 -15.00 3.88
C LEU A 61 2.04 -14.85 2.78
N ALA A 62 3.11 -15.65 2.81
CA ALA A 62 4.16 -15.62 1.78
C ALA A 62 3.61 -15.98 0.40
N CYS A 63 2.71 -16.96 0.29
CA CYS A 63 2.03 -17.28 -0.97
C CYS A 63 1.21 -16.09 -1.49
N GLY A 64 0.43 -15.42 -0.63
CA GLY A 64 -0.34 -14.22 -1.01
C GLY A 64 0.54 -13.04 -1.44
N CYS A 65 1.71 -12.89 -0.81
CA CYS A 65 2.68 -11.87 -1.21
C CYS A 65 3.32 -12.17 -2.55
N GLN A 66 3.63 -13.44 -2.83
CA GLN A 66 4.14 -13.84 -4.14
C GLN A 66 3.06 -13.69 -5.22
N ASP A 67 1.79 -13.96 -4.90
CA ASP A 67 0.66 -13.72 -5.79
C ASP A 67 0.58 -12.25 -6.22
N SER A 68 0.71 -11.34 -5.26
CA SER A 68 0.72 -9.89 -5.55
C SER A 68 1.87 -9.52 -6.49
N VAL A 69 3.06 -10.09 -6.27
CA VAL A 69 4.23 -9.91 -7.14
C VAL A 69 3.97 -10.39 -8.56
N ASN A 70 3.40 -11.57 -8.69
CA ASN A 70 3.07 -12.13 -10.00
C ASN A 70 2.07 -11.25 -10.74
N ASN A 71 1.00 -10.81 -10.06
CA ASN A 71 -0.06 -9.99 -10.64
C ASN A 71 0.44 -8.61 -11.09
N TYR A 72 1.21 -7.89 -10.27
CA TYR A 72 1.72 -6.58 -10.72
C TYR A 72 2.76 -6.72 -11.85
N ASN A 73 3.50 -7.83 -11.92
CA ASN A 73 4.43 -8.10 -13.02
C ASN A 73 3.69 -8.47 -14.32
N CYS A 74 2.59 -9.22 -14.21
CA CYS A 74 1.67 -9.44 -15.33
C CYS A 74 1.16 -8.10 -15.87
N TYR A 75 0.68 -7.21 -14.98
CA TYR A 75 0.18 -5.90 -15.39
C TYR A 75 1.27 -5.05 -16.04
N ALA A 76 2.48 -5.02 -15.47
CA ALA A 76 3.60 -4.31 -16.07
C ALA A 76 3.99 -4.84 -17.47
N SER A 77 3.73 -6.12 -17.76
CA SER A 77 4.06 -6.72 -19.06
C SER A 77 2.98 -6.49 -20.11
N TYR A 78 1.71 -6.63 -19.73
CA TYR A 78 0.58 -6.67 -20.68
C TYR A 78 -0.30 -5.42 -20.65
N CYS A 79 -0.20 -4.63 -19.58
CA CYS A 79 -0.91 -3.38 -19.33
C CYS A 79 0.07 -2.22 -19.11
N TRP A 80 1.25 -2.28 -19.75
CA TRP A 80 2.31 -1.25 -19.61
C TRP A 80 1.85 0.16 -19.98
N ASN A 81 0.75 0.29 -20.73
CA ASN A 81 0.12 1.57 -21.06
C ASN A 81 -0.77 2.15 -19.95
N ARG A 82 -0.83 1.50 -18.78
CA ARG A 82 -1.69 1.88 -17.64
C ARG A 82 -0.98 1.80 -16.29
N VAL A 83 0.30 1.42 -16.25
CA VAL A 83 1.08 1.26 -14.99
C VAL A 83 1.23 2.56 -14.19
N TRP A 84 0.97 3.71 -14.79
CA TRP A 84 0.98 5.01 -14.10
C TRP A 84 -0.39 5.42 -13.53
N GLU A 85 -1.44 4.65 -13.82
CA GLU A 85 -2.81 4.92 -13.37
C GLU A 85 -3.02 4.50 -11.91
N CYS A 86 -4.06 5.04 -11.28
CA CYS A 86 -4.32 4.84 -9.85
C CYS A 86 -4.53 3.36 -9.51
N GLU A 87 -5.16 2.60 -10.39
CA GLU A 87 -5.40 1.16 -10.22
C GLU A 87 -4.10 0.38 -9.94
N TYR A 88 -3.04 0.63 -10.71
CA TYR A 88 -1.75 -0.03 -10.49
C TYR A 88 -1.07 0.44 -9.21
N GLN A 89 -1.10 1.76 -8.96
CA GLN A 89 -0.44 2.35 -7.80
C GLN A 89 -1.09 1.91 -6.48
N GLU A 90 -2.42 1.88 -6.41
CA GLU A 90 -3.19 1.39 -5.27
C GLU A 90 -2.92 -0.10 -5.01
N TYR A 91 -2.81 -0.91 -6.07
CA TYR A 91 -2.44 -2.31 -5.95
C TYR A 91 -1.05 -2.50 -5.32
N ILE A 92 -0.06 -1.71 -5.77
CA ILE A 92 1.29 -1.74 -5.20
C ILE A 92 1.31 -1.25 -3.74
N ILE A 93 0.52 -0.23 -3.39
CA ILE A 93 0.37 0.23 -2.01
C ILE A 93 -0.22 -0.88 -1.14
N ALA A 94 -1.28 -1.54 -1.59
CA ALA A 94 -1.90 -2.65 -0.88
C ALA A 94 -0.93 -3.82 -0.72
N TYR A 95 -0.10 -4.13 -1.73
CA TYR A 95 0.98 -5.11 -1.59
C TYR A 95 1.94 -4.71 -0.46
N MET A 96 2.43 -3.46 -0.45
CA MET A 96 3.35 -3.00 0.59
C MET A 96 2.74 -3.01 2.00
N GLN A 97 1.45 -2.70 2.13
CA GLN A 97 0.76 -2.67 3.42
C GLN A 97 0.46 -4.07 3.96
N ASN A 98 0.08 -5.00 3.07
CA ASN A 98 -0.36 -6.33 3.48
C ASN A 98 0.79 -7.35 3.51
N CYS A 99 1.92 -7.06 2.87
CA CYS A 99 3.09 -7.94 2.84
C CYS A 99 4.23 -7.42 3.71
N LEU A 100 4.31 -7.95 4.94
CA LEU A 100 5.42 -7.67 5.87
C LEU A 100 6.79 -8.10 5.32
N THR A 101 6.82 -8.96 4.29
CA THR A 101 8.02 -9.41 3.58
C THR A 101 8.18 -8.76 2.20
N ALA A 102 7.44 -7.67 1.92
CA ALA A 102 7.52 -6.97 0.65
C ALA A 102 8.96 -6.56 0.34
N LYS A 103 9.42 -6.89 -0.87
CA LYS A 103 10.77 -6.54 -1.32
C LYS A 103 10.73 -5.22 -2.07
N LEU A 104 11.67 -4.34 -1.75
CA LEU A 104 11.95 -3.11 -2.48
C LEU A 104 13.21 -3.27 -3.35
N PRO A 105 13.35 -2.52 -4.45
CA PRO A 105 12.38 -1.56 -4.98
C PRO A 105 11.26 -2.24 -5.76
N VAL A 106 10.03 -1.76 -5.59
CA VAL A 106 8.95 -2.05 -6.55
C VAL A 106 9.20 -1.30 -7.86
N PRO A 107 8.70 -1.80 -9.01
CA PRO A 107 8.78 -1.07 -10.26
C PRO A 107 8.17 0.35 -10.15
N TYR A 108 8.87 1.33 -10.71
CA TYR A 108 8.38 2.71 -10.85
C TYR A 108 8.25 3.04 -12.33
N PHE A 109 7.08 3.54 -12.72
CA PHE A 109 6.77 3.90 -14.09
C PHE A 109 6.26 5.34 -14.14
N PRO A 110 7.08 6.33 -14.53
CA PRO A 110 6.64 7.73 -14.55
C PRO A 110 5.44 7.89 -15.48
N ALA A 111 4.49 8.72 -15.07
CA ALA A 111 3.34 9.04 -15.91
C ALA A 111 3.80 9.80 -17.16
N PRO A 112 3.27 9.48 -18.35
CA PRO A 112 3.42 10.34 -19.52
C PRO A 112 2.84 11.73 -19.23
N LYS A 113 3.38 12.74 -19.93
CA LYS A 113 2.87 14.10 -19.83
C LYS A 113 1.37 14.14 -20.15
N ASP A 114 0.60 14.82 -19.31
CA ASP A 114 -0.85 15.01 -19.45
C ASP A 114 -1.67 13.69 -19.50
N ALA A 115 -1.12 12.59 -18.97
CA ALA A 115 -1.84 11.31 -18.93
C ALA A 115 -3.09 11.43 -18.04
N PRO A 116 -4.27 10.98 -18.53
CA PRO A 116 -5.45 10.92 -17.69
C PRO A 116 -5.22 9.93 -16.55
N ASP A 117 -5.82 10.19 -15.39
CA ASP A 117 -5.73 9.33 -14.20
C ASP A 117 -4.29 9.06 -13.73
N ALA A 118 -3.36 9.97 -14.00
CA ALA A 118 -1.99 9.86 -13.53
C ALA A 118 -1.92 9.92 -12.00
N CYS A 119 -1.60 8.77 -11.40
CA CYS A 119 -1.37 8.60 -9.97
C CYS A 119 0.06 8.14 -9.66
N SER A 120 0.90 7.98 -10.69
CA SER A 120 2.23 7.41 -10.54
C SER A 120 3.11 8.24 -9.64
N CYS A 121 3.53 7.65 -8.52
CA CYS A 121 4.60 8.20 -7.68
C CYS A 121 5.69 7.14 -7.55
N ASN A 122 6.91 7.54 -7.17
CA ASN A 122 7.94 6.56 -6.86
C ASN A 122 7.66 5.91 -5.48
N LEU A 123 6.72 4.96 -5.46
CA LEU A 123 6.22 4.31 -4.25
C LEU A 123 7.33 3.61 -3.46
N GLY A 124 8.35 3.06 -4.14
CA GLY A 124 9.52 2.49 -3.47
C GLY A 124 10.30 3.52 -2.66
N LYS A 125 10.56 4.70 -3.23
CA LYS A 125 11.23 5.81 -2.51
C LYS A 125 10.35 6.41 -1.40
N ILE A 126 9.04 6.55 -1.66
CA ILE A 126 8.08 7.00 -0.64
C ILE A 126 8.11 6.05 0.55
N ASN A 127 8.01 4.73 0.30
CA ASN A 127 8.00 3.71 1.35
C ASN A 127 9.28 3.79 2.21
N ILE A 128 10.46 3.94 1.60
CA ILE A 128 11.72 4.14 2.33
C ILE A 128 11.66 5.40 3.19
N ALA A 129 11.26 6.54 2.62
CA ALA A 129 11.24 7.81 3.34
C ALA A 129 10.22 7.83 4.50
N VAL A 130 9.07 7.18 4.32
CA VAL A 130 8.05 7.01 5.38
C VAL A 130 8.59 6.11 6.49
N ASN A 131 9.22 4.98 6.14
CA ASN A 131 9.83 4.10 7.13
C ASN A 131 10.96 4.80 7.90
N ASP A 132 11.77 5.63 7.23
CA ASP A 132 12.81 6.43 7.90
C ASP A 132 12.18 7.42 8.90
N ALA A 133 11.07 8.08 8.54
CA ALA A 133 10.36 8.97 9.44
C ALA A 133 9.80 8.24 10.68
N ILE A 134 9.23 7.05 10.49
CA ILE A 134 8.75 6.17 11.58
C ILE A 134 9.91 5.76 12.50
N GLN A 135 11.05 5.33 11.94
CA GLN A 135 12.22 4.93 12.74
C GLN A 135 12.82 6.10 13.54
N GLN A 136 12.81 7.30 12.96
CA GLN A 136 13.23 8.52 13.66
C GLN A 136 12.28 8.86 14.81
N ALA A 137 10.96 8.75 14.58
CA ALA A 137 9.96 8.97 15.62
C ALA A 137 10.05 7.94 16.75
N ALA A 138 10.26 6.67 16.43
CA ALA A 138 10.50 5.63 17.43
C ALA A 138 11.76 5.91 18.27
N THR A 139 12.86 6.31 17.62
CA THR A 139 14.10 6.71 18.31
C THR A 139 13.87 7.92 19.22
N CYS A 140 13.16 8.93 18.73
CA CYS A 140 12.79 10.13 19.48
C CYS A 140 11.96 9.80 20.72
N SER A 141 10.93 8.96 20.58
CA SER A 141 10.04 8.54 21.65
C SER A 141 10.73 7.65 22.68
N ASN A 142 11.62 6.75 22.25
CA ASN A 142 12.42 5.91 23.16
C ASN A 142 13.40 6.72 24.04
N ASN A 143 13.72 7.96 23.62
CA ASN A 143 14.54 8.89 24.40
C ASN A 143 13.71 9.73 25.40
N ALA A 144 12.38 9.55 25.48
CA ALA A 144 11.54 10.20 26.49
C ALA A 144 11.72 9.48 27.83
N ASN A 145 12.76 9.85 28.57
CA ASN A 145 13.23 9.15 29.77
C ASN A 145 13.32 10.05 31.02
N SER A 146 12.58 11.15 31.03
CA SER A 146 12.55 12.05 32.19
C SER A 146 11.79 11.41 33.36
N GLY A 147 12.08 11.85 34.59
CA GLY A 147 11.32 11.45 35.77
C GLY A 147 9.92 12.09 35.84
N ASP A 148 9.59 12.98 34.91
CA ASP A 148 8.30 13.67 34.83
C ASP A 148 7.44 13.08 33.71
N ALA A 149 6.26 12.58 34.07
CA ALA A 149 5.35 11.97 33.11
C ALA A 149 4.82 12.99 32.09
N GLY A 150 4.63 14.25 32.49
CA GLY A 150 4.15 15.31 31.61
C GLY A 150 5.16 15.64 30.50
N ALA A 151 6.44 15.79 30.86
CA ALA A 151 7.52 16.04 29.93
C ALA A 151 7.72 14.87 28.95
N ASN A 152 7.62 13.62 29.41
CA ASN A 152 7.68 12.46 28.52
C ASN A 152 6.54 12.44 27.52
N LEU A 153 5.31 12.72 27.97
CA LEU A 153 4.13 12.76 27.11
C LEU A 153 4.25 13.88 26.06
N GLN A 154 4.71 15.06 26.46
CA GLN A 154 4.95 16.17 25.53
C GLN A 154 6.03 15.86 24.48
N GLN A 155 7.11 15.17 24.88
CA GLN A 155 8.14 14.72 23.96
C GLN A 155 7.59 13.70 22.97
N MET A 156 6.85 12.70 23.43
CA MET A 156 6.23 11.69 22.57
C MET A 156 5.28 12.31 21.53
N GLU A 157 4.43 13.25 21.94
CA GLU A 157 3.56 13.98 21.02
C GLU A 157 4.37 14.79 19.98
N GLY A 158 5.47 15.41 20.39
CA GLY A 158 6.39 16.09 19.48
C GLY A 158 7.02 15.13 18.46
N CYS A 159 7.42 13.93 18.88
CA CYS A 159 7.95 12.90 18.00
C CYS A 159 6.90 12.44 16.97
N SER A 160 5.65 12.24 17.39
CA SER A 160 4.53 11.90 16.49
C SER A 160 4.25 13.00 15.46
N CYS A 161 4.33 14.27 15.86
CA CYS A 161 4.18 15.39 14.92
C CYS A 161 5.29 15.42 13.86
N CYS A 162 6.53 15.10 14.25
CA CYS A 162 7.65 14.99 13.33
C CYS A 162 7.48 13.82 12.36
N GLU A 163 6.95 12.68 12.81
CA GLU A 163 6.63 11.53 11.94
C GLU A 163 5.64 11.91 10.84
N LEU A 164 4.52 12.53 11.23
CA LEU A 164 3.48 12.98 10.32
C LEU A 164 4.02 14.02 9.32
N SER A 165 4.78 14.99 9.82
CA SER A 165 5.38 16.04 8.99
C SER A 165 6.43 15.49 8.02
N GLY A 166 7.25 14.54 8.45
CA GLY A 166 8.26 13.86 7.62
C GLY A 166 7.62 13.01 6.53
N THR A 167 6.56 12.30 6.86
CA THR A 167 5.75 11.52 5.92
C THR A 167 5.11 12.42 4.86
N LEU A 168 4.41 13.47 5.28
CA LEU A 168 3.78 14.44 4.37
C LEU A 168 4.80 15.14 3.47
N SER A 169 5.94 15.56 4.02
CA SER A 169 7.02 16.20 3.26
C SER A 169 7.62 15.26 2.22
N SER A 170 7.70 13.97 2.53
CA SER A 170 8.17 12.96 1.57
C SER A 170 7.19 12.87 0.40
N LEU A 171 5.90 12.73 0.67
CA LEU A 171 4.86 12.69 -0.37
C LEU A 171 4.89 13.94 -1.27
N LEU A 172 4.96 15.13 -0.68
CA LEU A 172 5.00 16.40 -1.43
C LEU A 172 6.27 16.53 -2.28
N LYS A 173 7.45 16.16 -1.75
CA LYS A 173 8.70 16.17 -2.52
C LYS A 173 8.66 15.25 -3.75
N PHE A 174 7.92 14.14 -3.67
CA PHE A 174 7.76 13.23 -4.81
C PHE A 174 6.64 13.65 -5.76
N TYR A 175 5.69 14.48 -5.30
CA TYR A 175 4.72 15.15 -6.16
C TYR A 175 5.38 16.26 -7.00
N ASP A 176 6.23 17.09 -6.39
CA ASP A 176 6.94 18.19 -7.07
C ASP A 176 8.04 17.74 -8.05
N GLN A 177 8.36 16.44 -8.09
CA GLN A 177 9.35 15.85 -9.00
C GLN A 177 8.74 15.16 -10.24
N GLN A 178 7.42 15.25 -10.42
CA GLN A 178 6.70 14.83 -11.62
C GLN A 178 6.54 15.99 -12.61
#